data_AF-A0A941SPA7-F1
#
_entry.id   AF-A0A941SPA7-F1
#
_cell.length_a   1.000
_cell.length_b   1.000
_cell.length_c   1.000
_cell.angle_alpha   90.00
_cell.angle_beta   90.00
_cell.angle_gamma   90.00
#
_symmetry.space_group_name_H-M   'P 1'
#
loop_
_entity.id
_entity.type
_entity.pdbx_description
1 polymer ?
#
loop_
_entity_poly.entity_id
_entity_poly.type
_entity_poly.pdbx_seq_one_letter_code
_entity_poly.pdbx_strand_id
1 'polypeptide(L)'
;MASKTLEISSIRNDALSALERLGARPEWVKEGGVPARSPLTGEIIGRLAEATDNDVSAAIERAHAAFLQWRTVPAPRRGEFVRLLGEELRKAKPDLAQLVTLEAGKIASEAAGEVQEMIDICDFAVGLSRQLYGLAIATERPSHRMMETWHPLGVVGVISAFNFP
;
A
#
# COMPACT_ATOMS: atom_id res chain seq x y z
N MET A 1 -8.85 22.47 43.87
CA MET A 1 -8.53 22.54 42.43
C MET A 1 -8.35 21.11 41.95
N ALA A 2 -9.20 20.65 41.04
CA ALA A 2 -9.20 19.26 40.58
C ALA A 2 -7.89 18.94 39.85
N SER A 3 -7.20 17.90 40.30
CA SER A 3 -6.09 17.29 39.59
C SER A 3 -6.61 16.80 38.25
N LYS A 4 -6.19 17.42 37.14
CA LYS A 4 -6.33 16.82 35.81
C LYS A 4 -5.43 15.59 35.81
N THR A 5 -5.99 14.43 36.08
CA THR A 5 -5.38 13.16 35.70
C THR A 5 -5.12 13.27 34.20
N LEU A 6 -3.86 13.37 33.79
CA LEU A 6 -3.45 13.17 32.41
C LEU A 6 -3.86 11.73 32.10
N GLU A 7 -5.00 11.54 31.44
CA GLU A 7 -5.33 10.24 30.84
C GLU A 7 -4.19 9.94 29.87
N ILE A 8 -3.34 9.00 30.24
CA ILE A 8 -2.35 8.44 29.34
C ILE A 8 -3.17 7.73 28.27
N SER A 9 -3.27 8.32 27.08
CA SER A 9 -3.93 7.68 25.94
C SER A 9 -3.31 6.31 25.73
N SER A 10 -4.14 5.26 25.72
CA SER A 10 -3.66 3.92 25.36
C SER A 10 -3.26 3.93 23.88
N ILE A 11 -2.17 3.23 23.55
CA ILE A 11 -1.74 3.00 22.16
C ILE A 11 -2.89 2.50 21.28
N ARG A 12 -3.81 1.74 21.85
CA ARG A 12 -5.02 1.30 21.17
C ARG A 12 -5.89 2.47 20.71
N ASN A 13 -6.14 3.46 21.55
CA ASN A 13 -6.98 4.60 21.21
C ASN A 13 -6.31 5.47 20.14
N ASP A 14 -5.00 5.65 20.24
CA ASP A 14 -4.22 6.40 19.24
C ASP A 14 -4.25 5.71 17.87
N ALA A 15 -4.05 4.39 17.83
CA ALA A 15 -4.09 3.62 16.60
C ALA A 15 -5.50 3.59 15.99
N LEU A 16 -6.55 3.40 16.80
CA LEU A 16 -7.94 3.44 16.30
C LEU A 16 -8.31 4.83 15.76
N SER A 17 -7.84 5.89 16.42
CA SER A 17 -8.06 7.26 15.96
C SER A 17 -7.33 7.55 14.64
N ALA A 18 -6.10 7.03 14.47
CA ALA A 18 -5.36 7.14 13.20
C ALA A 18 -6.06 6.36 12.08
N LEU A 19 -6.51 5.13 12.36
CA LEU A 19 -7.30 4.33 11.43
C LEU A 19 -8.58 5.05 10.98
N GLU A 20 -9.32 5.68 11.90
CA GLU A 20 -10.52 6.45 11.58
C GLU A 20 -10.20 7.63 10.63
N ARG A 21 -9.14 8.39 10.90
CA ARG A 21 -8.70 9.50 10.03
C ARG A 21 -8.26 9.02 8.64
N LEU A 22 -7.72 7.81 8.55
CA LEU A 22 -7.36 7.14 7.30
C LEU A 22 -8.57 6.53 6.56
N GLY A 23 -9.78 6.66 7.12
CA GLY A 23 -11.00 6.13 6.53
C GLY A 23 -11.14 4.61 6.66
N ALA A 24 -10.42 3.99 7.59
CA ALA A 24 -10.59 2.58 7.91
C ALA A 24 -11.99 2.33 8.46
N ARG A 25 -12.61 1.23 8.04
CA ARG A 25 -13.99 0.95 8.42
C ARG A 25 -14.07 0.16 9.73
N PRO A 26 -14.99 0.49 10.64
CA PRO A 26 -15.12 -0.19 11.93
C PRO A 26 -15.27 -1.71 11.80
N GLU A 27 -15.92 -2.20 10.74
CA GLU A 27 -16.12 -3.63 10.51
C GLU A 27 -14.84 -4.42 10.22
N TRP A 28 -13.72 -3.74 9.94
CA TRP A 28 -12.41 -4.37 9.72
C TRP A 28 -11.76 -4.82 11.03
N VAL A 29 -12.10 -4.17 12.15
CA VAL A 29 -11.68 -4.59 13.49
C VAL A 29 -12.74 -5.54 14.05
N LYS A 30 -12.35 -6.77 14.35
CA LYS A 30 -13.24 -7.82 14.87
C LYS A 30 -12.99 -8.05 16.37
N GLU A 31 -13.98 -8.65 17.04
CA GLU A 31 -13.79 -9.15 18.42
C GLU A 31 -12.99 -10.47 18.46
N GLY A 32 -13.04 -11.27 17.39
CA GLY A 32 -12.25 -12.48 17.18
C GLY A 32 -11.19 -12.32 16.07
N GLY A 33 -10.26 -13.27 15.95
CA GLY A 33 -9.20 -13.25 14.92
C GLY A 33 -7.80 -12.98 15.46
N VAL A 34 -6.84 -12.77 14.55
CA VAL A 34 -5.41 -12.59 14.85
C VAL A 34 -5.20 -11.25 15.55
N PRO A 35 -4.53 -11.23 16.72
CA PRO A 35 -4.26 -9.99 17.44
C PRO A 35 -3.16 -9.17 16.76
N ALA A 36 -3.47 -7.93 16.39
CA ALA A 36 -2.47 -6.92 16.05
C ALA A 36 -1.94 -6.33 17.38
N ARG A 37 -0.72 -6.72 17.74
CA ARG A 37 -0.08 -6.36 19.02
C ARG A 37 1.00 -5.32 18.78
N SER A 38 0.94 -4.23 19.53
CA SER A 38 2.02 -3.25 19.53
C SER A 38 3.26 -3.83 20.22
N PRO A 39 4.45 -3.80 19.58
CA PRO A 39 5.70 -4.17 20.23
C PRO A 39 6.15 -3.13 21.27
N LEU A 40 5.60 -1.91 21.26
CA LEU A 40 5.97 -0.84 22.19
C LEU A 40 5.52 -1.12 23.63
N THR A 41 4.32 -1.68 23.80
CA THR A 41 3.73 -1.95 25.12
C THR A 41 3.25 -3.38 25.30
N GLY A 42 3.17 -4.15 24.21
CA GLY A 42 2.51 -5.45 24.20
C GLY A 42 0.98 -5.36 24.19
N GLU A 43 0.37 -4.17 24.14
CA GLU A 43 -1.09 -4.01 24.05
C GLU A 43 -1.63 -4.50 22.70
N ILE A 44 -2.86 -5.02 22.72
CA ILE A 44 -3.58 -5.38 21.49
C ILE A 44 -4.31 -4.13 20.98
N ILE A 45 -3.95 -3.69 19.77
CA ILE A 45 -4.57 -2.57 19.07
C ILE A 45 -5.97 -2.99 18.58
N GLY A 46 -6.04 -4.14 17.92
CA GLY A 46 -7.25 -4.72 17.37
C GLY A 46 -7.07 -6.19 17.02
N ARG A 47 -8.13 -6.83 16.55
CA ARG A 47 -8.06 -8.18 15.97
C ARG A 47 -8.58 -8.14 14.54
N LEU A 48 -7.89 -8.86 13.67
CA LEU A 48 -8.20 -8.94 12.24
C LEU A 48 -8.65 -10.37 11.91
N ALA A 49 -9.64 -10.50 11.02
CA ALA A 49 -10.04 -11.81 10.53
C ALA A 49 -8.93 -12.42 9.68
N GLU A 50 -8.71 -13.73 9.82
CA GLU A 50 -7.84 -14.48 8.90
C GLU A 50 -8.58 -14.70 7.59
N ALA A 51 -7.87 -14.53 6.47
CA ALA A 51 -8.39 -14.86 5.15
C ALA A 51 -8.45 -16.39 4.99
N THR A 52 -9.56 -16.90 4.46
CA THR A 52 -9.70 -18.31 4.06
C THR A 52 -9.15 -18.54 2.66
N ASP A 53 -8.92 -19.81 2.28
CA ASP A 53 -8.52 -20.18 0.91
C ASP A 53 -9.52 -19.68 -0.15
N ASN A 54 -10.81 -19.64 0.21
CA ASN A 54 -11.86 -19.09 -0.65
C ASN A 54 -11.74 -17.58 -0.79
N ASP A 55 -11.40 -16.85 0.28
CA ASP A 55 -11.19 -15.40 0.22
C ASP A 55 -10.01 -15.04 -0.69
N VAL A 56 -8.92 -15.81 -0.58
CA VAL A 56 -7.71 -15.65 -1.42
C VAL A 56 -8.04 -15.93 -2.88
N SER A 57 -8.71 -17.05 -3.17
CA SER A 57 -9.11 -17.41 -4.53
C SER A 57 -10.04 -16.34 -5.14
N ALA A 58 -11.03 -15.88 -4.37
CA ALA A 58 -11.94 -14.81 -4.80
C ALA A 58 -11.21 -13.48 -5.02
N ALA A 59 -10.20 -13.15 -4.21
CA ALA A 59 -9.38 -11.95 -4.40
C ALA A 59 -8.56 -12.03 -5.69
N ILE A 60 -7.96 -13.18 -5.99
CA ILE A 60 -7.21 -13.42 -7.23
C ILE A 60 -8.13 -13.29 -8.45
N GLU A 61 -9.33 -13.86 -8.42
CA GLU A 61 -10.29 -13.73 -9.53
C GLU A 61 -10.71 -12.28 -9.76
N ARG A 62 -11.03 -11.54 -8.69
CA ARG A 62 -11.34 -10.10 -8.81
C ARG A 62 -10.16 -9.32 -9.38
N ALA A 63 -8.94 -9.60 -8.93
CA ALA A 63 -7.73 -8.97 -9.43
C ALA A 63 -7.50 -9.29 -10.92
N HIS A 64 -7.76 -10.53 -11.34
CA HIS A 64 -7.66 -10.93 -12.74
C HIS A 64 -8.69 -10.21 -13.62
N ALA A 65 -9.95 -10.15 -13.19
CA ALA A 65 -11.00 -9.43 -13.89
C ALA A 65 -10.67 -7.93 -14.05
N ALA A 66 -10.15 -7.30 -12.98
CA ALA A 66 -9.68 -5.92 -13.03
C ALA A 66 -8.46 -5.76 -13.97
N PHE A 67 -7.51 -6.68 -13.94
CA PHE A 67 -6.34 -6.68 -14.82
C PHE A 67 -6.72 -6.68 -16.30
N LEU A 68 -7.72 -7.48 -16.70
CA LEU A 68 -8.16 -7.56 -18.09
C LEU A 68 -8.62 -6.20 -18.64
N GLN A 69 -9.19 -5.34 -17.79
CA GLN A 69 -9.56 -3.96 -18.12
C GLN A 69 -8.38 -3.00 -17.94
N TRP A 70 -7.62 -3.13 -16.85
CA TRP A 70 -6.53 -2.23 -16.51
C TRP A 70 -5.36 -2.30 -17.51
N ARG A 71 -5.09 -3.48 -18.09
CA ARG A 71 -4.00 -3.67 -19.06
C ARG A 71 -4.19 -2.85 -20.34
N THR A 72 -5.41 -2.45 -20.67
CA THR A 72 -5.71 -1.62 -21.85
C THR A 72 -5.69 -0.13 -21.56
N VAL A 73 -5.62 0.28 -20.29
CA VAL A 73 -5.49 1.70 -19.92
C VAL A 73 -4.08 2.17 -20.30
N PRO A 74 -3.91 3.29 -21.04
CA PRO A 74 -2.60 3.78 -21.46
C PRO A 74 -1.64 3.99 -20.27
N ALA A 75 -0.37 3.63 -20.44
CA ALA A 75 0.61 3.69 -19.37
C ALA A 75 0.69 5.08 -18.67
N PRO A 76 0.67 6.22 -19.39
CA PRO A 76 0.66 7.54 -18.74
C PRO A 76 -0.61 7.81 -17.90
N ARG A 77 -1.75 7.23 -18.25
CA ARG A 77 -2.99 7.33 -17.46
C ARG A 77 -2.93 6.46 -16.21
N ARG A 78 -2.28 5.29 -16.28
CA ARG A 78 -1.96 4.50 -15.08
C ARG A 78 -0.97 5.22 -14.17
N GLY A 79 0.01 5.92 -14.75
CA GLY A 79 0.91 6.82 -14.01
C GLY A 79 0.17 7.93 -13.28
N GLU A 80 -0.82 8.56 -13.91
CA GLU A 80 -1.66 9.57 -13.24
C GLU A 80 -2.43 9.02 -12.03
N PHE A 81 -2.92 7.79 -12.11
CA PHE A 81 -3.53 7.12 -10.96
C PHE A 81 -2.52 6.95 -9.80
N VAL A 82 -1.29 6.53 -10.10
CA VAL A 82 -0.22 6.42 -9.10
C VAL A 82 0.19 7.78 -8.54
N ARG A 83 0.18 8.84 -9.35
CA ARG A 83 0.42 10.21 -8.88
C ARG A 83 -0.62 10.63 -7.84
N LEU A 84 -1.90 10.37 -8.13
CA LEU A 84 -2.99 10.67 -7.19
C LEU A 84 -2.87 9.87 -5.90
N LEU A 85 -2.44 8.61 -5.95
CA LEU A 85 -2.10 7.84 -4.76
C LEU A 85 -0.98 8.51 -3.95
N GLY A 86 0.09 8.98 -4.61
CA GLY A 86 1.16 9.75 -3.96
C GLY A 86 0.64 11.01 -3.24
N GLU A 87 -0.33 11.73 -3.82
CA GLU A 87 -0.97 12.88 -3.18
C GLU A 87 -1.78 12.48 -1.93
N GLU A 88 -2.52 11.37 -1.98
CA GLU A 88 -3.25 10.87 -0.81
C GLU A 88 -2.29 10.40 0.29
N LEU A 89 -1.18 9.74 -0.07
CA LEU A 89 -0.13 9.35 0.88
C LEU A 89 0.51 10.58 1.55
N ARG A 90 0.77 11.67 0.81
CA ARG A 90 1.27 12.94 1.39
C ARG A 90 0.31 13.51 2.44
N LYS A 91 -1.00 13.52 2.15
CA LYS A 91 -2.02 13.99 3.08
C LYS A 91 -2.10 13.10 4.32
N ALA A 92 -2.04 11.78 4.12
CA ALA A 92 -2.15 10.76 5.16
C ALA A 92 -0.84 10.51 5.95
N LYS A 93 0.28 11.12 5.53
CA LYS A 93 1.62 10.81 6.06
C LYS A 93 1.72 10.82 7.58
N PRO A 94 1.19 11.82 8.31
CA PRO A 94 1.26 11.82 9.77
C PRO A 94 0.57 10.61 10.41
N ASP A 95 -0.60 10.24 9.92
CA ASP A 95 -1.41 9.15 10.46
C ASP A 95 -0.84 7.77 10.11
N LEU A 96 -0.33 7.61 8.88
CA LEU A 96 0.38 6.39 8.47
C LEU A 96 1.67 6.19 9.27
N ALA A 97 2.48 7.24 9.45
CA ALA A 97 3.70 7.15 10.24
C ALA A 97 3.41 6.84 11.72
N GLN A 98 2.30 7.37 12.26
CA GLN A 98 1.82 7.00 13.59
C GLN A 98 1.48 5.51 13.64
N LEU A 99 0.72 4.97 12.68
CA LEU A 99 0.40 3.53 12.67
C LEU A 99 1.63 2.64 12.56
N VAL A 100 2.57 2.95 11.67
CA VAL A 100 3.83 2.20 11.53
C VAL A 100 4.60 2.20 12.86
N THR A 101 4.66 3.34 13.56
CA THR A 101 5.27 3.42 14.89
C THR A 101 4.56 2.50 15.88
N LEU A 102 3.22 2.57 15.94
CA LEU A 102 2.43 1.84 16.92
C LEU A 102 2.40 0.32 16.67
N GLU A 103 2.40 -0.11 15.42
CA GLU A 103 2.26 -1.51 15.03
C GLU A 103 3.59 -2.22 14.78
N ALA A 104 4.58 -1.54 14.19
CA ALA A 104 5.90 -2.11 13.90
C ALA A 104 6.99 -1.69 14.90
N GLY A 105 6.73 -0.69 15.76
CA GLY A 105 7.65 -0.27 16.81
C GLY A 105 8.83 0.60 16.33
N LYS A 106 8.78 1.10 15.09
CA LYS A 106 9.80 2.02 14.56
C LYS A 106 9.77 3.35 15.30
N ILE A 107 10.92 4.02 15.39
CA ILE A 107 10.94 5.40 15.87
C ILE A 107 10.22 6.32 14.86
N ALA A 108 9.59 7.38 15.35
CA ALA A 108 8.71 8.22 14.53
C ALA A 108 9.36 8.78 13.26
N SER A 109 10.66 9.10 13.29
CA SER A 109 11.39 9.57 12.13
C SER A 109 11.58 8.49 11.06
N GLU A 110 11.83 7.24 11.46
CA GLU A 110 11.93 6.11 10.53
C GLU A 110 10.57 5.78 9.92
N ALA A 111 9.51 5.77 10.73
CA ALA A 111 8.15 5.57 10.24
C ALA A 111 7.72 6.68 9.25
N ALA A 112 8.06 7.93 9.53
CA ALA A 112 7.83 9.04 8.60
C ALA A 112 8.70 8.94 7.33
N GLY A 113 9.91 8.38 7.44
CA GLY A 113 10.79 8.08 6.32
C GLY A 113 10.21 7.00 5.41
N GLU A 114 9.70 5.93 5.99
CA GLU A 114 9.05 4.83 5.25
C GLU A 114 7.85 5.31 4.43
N VAL A 115 6.96 6.13 5.01
CA VAL A 115 5.86 6.72 4.23
C VAL A 115 6.40 7.68 3.16
N GLN A 116 7.52 8.35 3.41
CA GLN A 116 8.18 9.17 2.38
C GLN A 116 8.69 8.31 1.22
N GLU A 117 9.27 7.14 1.48
CA GLU A 117 9.70 6.22 0.42
C GLU A 117 8.52 5.78 -0.47
N MET A 118 7.34 5.55 0.12
CA MET A 118 6.10 5.26 -0.64
C MET A 118 5.70 6.43 -1.55
N ILE A 119 5.84 7.67 -1.07
CA ILE A 119 5.54 8.88 -1.83
C ILE A 119 6.53 9.04 -2.98
N ASP A 120 7.82 8.87 -2.71
CA ASP A 120 8.89 9.08 -3.67
C ASP A 120 8.86 8.01 -4.78
N ILE A 121 8.53 6.75 -4.45
CA ILE A 121 8.37 5.71 -5.46
C ILE A 121 7.14 5.95 -6.34
N CYS A 122 6.08 6.56 -5.81
CA CYS A 122 4.94 7.00 -6.63
C CYS A 122 5.38 8.01 -7.67
N ASP A 123 6.10 9.06 -7.28
CA ASP A 123 6.60 10.10 -8.20
C ASP A 123 7.55 9.51 -9.25
N PHE A 124 8.45 8.62 -8.84
CA PHE A 124 9.35 7.94 -9.77
C PHE A 124 8.57 7.10 -10.79
N ALA A 125 7.55 6.37 -10.34
CA ALA A 125 6.69 5.57 -11.21
C ALA A 125 5.88 6.41 -12.21
N VAL A 126 5.51 7.66 -11.88
CA VAL A 126 4.91 8.59 -12.84
C VAL A 126 5.85 8.83 -14.03
N GLY A 127 7.14 9.07 -13.76
CA GLY A 127 8.15 9.19 -14.80
C GLY A 127 8.28 7.92 -15.64
N LEU A 128 8.40 6.76 -14.99
CA LEU A 128 8.51 5.46 -15.66
C LEU A 128 7.30 5.14 -16.55
N SER A 129 6.10 5.61 -16.19
CA SER A 129 4.88 5.40 -16.97
C SER A 129 4.92 5.99 -18.39
N ARG A 130 5.87 6.90 -18.65
CA ARG A 130 6.14 7.52 -19.97
C ARG A 130 7.33 6.92 -20.69
N GLN A 131 8.04 5.99 -20.05
CA GLN A 131 9.21 5.33 -20.60
C GLN A 131 8.78 3.99 -21.19
N LEU A 132 8.65 2.94 -20.35
CA LEU A 132 8.29 1.57 -20.75
C LEU A 132 8.78 1.19 -22.16
N TYR A 133 10.05 1.51 -22.45
CA TYR A 133 10.57 1.54 -23.80
C TYR A 133 10.72 0.14 -24.36
N GLY A 134 10.23 -0.07 -25.58
CA GLY A 134 10.63 -1.20 -26.40
C GLY A 134 11.86 -0.87 -27.26
N LEU A 135 12.15 -1.72 -28.24
CA LEU A 135 13.24 -1.51 -29.18
C LEU A 135 12.74 -1.61 -30.62
N ALA A 136 13.24 -0.74 -31.50
CA ALA A 136 13.17 -0.94 -32.94
C ALA A 136 14.50 -1.54 -33.39
N ILE A 137 14.46 -2.70 -34.04
CA ILE A 137 15.67 -3.48 -34.32
C ILE A 137 15.81 -3.67 -35.82
N ALA A 138 17.01 -3.39 -36.35
CA ALA A 138 17.32 -3.65 -37.75
C ALA A 138 17.16 -5.15 -38.05
N THR A 139 16.54 -5.48 -39.17
CA THR A 139 16.34 -6.86 -39.61
C THR A 139 17.16 -7.15 -40.85
N GLU A 140 17.73 -8.36 -40.93
CA GLU A 140 18.46 -8.85 -42.10
C GLU A 140 17.55 -9.16 -43.30
N ARG A 141 16.23 -9.27 -43.09
CA ARG A 141 15.27 -9.72 -44.10
C ARG A 141 14.73 -8.52 -44.90
N PRO A 142 14.78 -8.52 -46.25
CA PRO A 142 14.19 -7.47 -47.06
C PRO A 142 12.68 -7.30 -46.77
N SER A 143 12.22 -6.06 -46.73
CA SER A 143 10.80 -5.70 -46.53
C SER A 143 10.17 -6.22 -45.22
N HIS A 144 10.97 -6.43 -44.17
CA HIS A 144 10.49 -6.79 -42.83
C HIS A 144 10.76 -5.69 -41.81
N ARG A 145 10.02 -5.72 -40.69
CA ARG A 145 10.26 -4.89 -39.50
C ARG A 145 10.38 -5.79 -38.28
N MET A 146 11.35 -5.50 -37.42
CA MET A 146 11.53 -6.19 -36.14
C MET A 146 11.46 -5.18 -34.99
N MET A 147 10.77 -5.55 -33.91
CA MET A 147 10.63 -4.72 -32.72
C MET A 147 10.43 -5.59 -31.47
N GLU A 148 10.86 -5.07 -30.34
CA GLU A 148 10.58 -5.58 -29.00
C GLU A 148 9.51 -4.71 -28.35
N THR A 149 8.52 -5.34 -27.71
CA THR A 149 7.45 -4.65 -26.98
C THR A 149 7.23 -5.27 -25.60
N TRP A 150 6.92 -4.41 -24.62
CA TRP A 150 6.59 -4.83 -23.26
C TRP A 150 5.09 -4.77 -23.02
N HIS A 151 4.56 -5.81 -22.39
CA HIS A 151 3.14 -5.92 -22.05
C HIS A 151 2.99 -6.29 -20.56
N PRO A 152 1.96 -5.79 -19.87
CA PRO A 152 1.67 -6.19 -18.50
C PRO A 152 1.50 -7.71 -18.36
N LEU A 153 2.18 -8.32 -17.37
CA LEU A 153 2.20 -9.77 -17.18
C LEU A 153 0.85 -10.34 -16.72
N GLY A 154 0.22 -9.72 -15.72
CA GLY A 154 -0.97 -10.28 -15.08
C GLY A 154 -1.14 -9.79 -13.64
N VAL A 155 -1.83 -10.61 -12.86
CA VAL A 155 -1.95 -10.44 -11.41
C VAL A 155 -0.57 -10.64 -10.77
N VAL A 156 -0.19 -9.74 -9.86
CA VAL A 156 1.07 -9.79 -9.11
C VAL A 156 0.75 -10.08 -7.64
N GLY A 157 1.25 -11.20 -7.13
CA GLY A 157 1.20 -11.52 -5.70
C GLY A 157 2.35 -10.83 -4.97
N VAL A 158 2.05 -10.10 -3.89
CA VAL A 158 3.04 -9.43 -3.04
C VAL A 158 2.91 -9.98 -1.62
N ILE A 159 3.95 -10.64 -1.13
CA ILE A 159 4.06 -11.09 0.27
C ILE A 159 5.15 -10.23 0.91
N SER A 160 4.76 -9.33 1.81
CA SER A 160 5.67 -8.41 2.52
C SER A 160 6.07 -8.97 3.89
N ALA A 161 7.14 -8.40 4.45
CA ALA A 161 7.59 -8.70 5.81
C ALA A 161 7.12 -7.60 6.78
N PHE A 162 7.19 -7.88 8.09
CA PHE A 162 6.72 -6.95 9.12
C PHE A 162 7.60 -5.71 9.32
N ASN A 163 8.86 -5.75 8.88
CA ASN A 163 9.85 -4.73 9.20
C ASN A 163 9.78 -3.51 8.27
N PHE A 164 9.06 -3.59 7.16
CA PHE A 164 8.64 -2.46 6.33
C PHE A 164 7.21 -2.72 5.83
N PRO A 165 6.19 -2.50 6.70
CA PRO A 165 4.82 -2.91 6.43
C PRO A 165 4.11 -2.09 5.34
#